data_AF-A0AAD2VC94-F1
#
_entry.id   AF-A0AAD2VC94-F1
#
_cell.length_a   1.000
_cell.length_b   1.000
_cell.length_c   1.000
_cell.angle_alpha   90.00
_cell.angle_beta   90.00
_cell.angle_gamma   90.00
#
_symmetry.space_group_name_H-M   'P 1'
#
loop_
_entity.id
_entity.type
_entity.pdbx_description
1 polymer ?
#
loop_
_entity_poly.entity_id
_entity_poly.type
_entity_poly.pdbx_seq_one_letter_code
_entity_poly.pdbx_strand_id
1 'polypeptide(L)' 'MNDLYFKVLTHAENALVCGKNMREILSTWLDGTTNAEHDERDANLAGALITLLDPVIKELDEAIKIHDQSYTGE' A
#
# COMPACT_ATOMS: atom_id res chain seq x y z
N MET A 1 15.99 20.61 -13.37
CA MET A 1 15.52 19.35 -12.75
C MET A 1 14.11 19.07 -13.26
N ASN A 2 13.85 17.89 -13.83
CA ASN A 2 12.69 17.61 -14.69
C ASN A 2 11.35 17.68 -13.94
N ASP A 3 10.47 18.62 -14.28
CA ASP A 3 9.10 18.74 -13.74
C ASP A 3 8.29 17.44 -13.84
N LEU A 4 8.48 16.69 -14.94
CA LEU A 4 7.86 15.37 -15.13
C LEU A 4 8.30 14.36 -14.06
N TYR A 5 9.55 14.43 -13.62
CA TYR A 5 10.12 13.49 -12.65
C TYR A 5 9.50 13.68 -11.26
N PHE A 6 9.38 14.93 -10.79
CA PHE A 6 8.71 15.23 -9.52
C PHE A 6 7.23 14.89 -9.53
N LYS A 7 6.55 15.08 -10.67
CA LYS A 7 5.16 14.66 -10.84
C LYS A 7 4.98 13.16 -10.68
N VAL A 8 5.86 12.35 -11.29
CA VAL A 8 5.83 10.89 -11.13
C VAL A 8 6.04 10.51 -9.66
N LEU A 9 7.01 11.12 -8.97
CA LEU A 9 7.23 10.86 -7.54
C LEU A 9 6.01 11.21 -6.69
N THR A 10 5.45 12.41 -6.88
CA THR A 10 4.26 12.86 -6.15
C THR A 10 3.08 11.88 -6.32
N HIS A 11 2.89 11.36 -7.54
CA HIS A 11 1.87 10.35 -7.79
C HIS A 11 2.19 9.01 -7.12
N ALA A 12 3.46 8.59 -7.06
CA ALA A 12 3.90 7.38 -6.36
C ALA A 12 3.70 7.50 -4.84
N GLU A 13 4.05 8.64 -4.25
CA GLU A 13 3.82 8.93 -2.82
C GLU A 13 2.33 8.90 -2.47
N ASN A 14 1.49 9.55 -3.29
CA ASN A 14 0.05 9.51 -3.12
C ASN A 14 -0.50 8.09 -3.24
N ALA A 15 -0.02 7.30 -4.21
CA ALA A 15 -0.41 5.91 -4.35
C ALA A 15 0.02 5.07 -3.13
N LEU A 16 1.21 5.33 -2.58
CA LEU A 16 1.71 4.64 -1.39
C LEU A 16 0.84 4.95 -0.17
N VAL A 17 0.47 6.21 0.04
CA VAL A 17 -0.43 6.63 1.13
C VAL A 17 -1.79 5.95 0.98
N CYS A 18 -2.39 6.00 -0.22
CA CYS A 18 -3.65 5.31 -0.49
C CYS A 18 -3.56 3.80 -0.24
N GLY A 19 -2.47 3.16 -0.66
CA GLY A 19 -2.22 1.73 -0.43
C GLY A 19 -2.14 1.40 1.06
N LYS A 20 -1.36 2.15 1.84
CA LYS A 20 -1.24 1.98 3.29
C LYS A 20 -2.58 2.14 4.00
N ASN A 21 -3.37 3.16 3.63
CA ASN A 21 -4.71 3.37 4.19
C ASN A 21 -5.67 2.24 3.82
N MET A 22 -5.63 1.76 2.58
CA MET A 22 -6.45 0.62 2.15
C MET A 22 -6.10 -0.64 2.95
N ARG A 23 -4.82 -0.91 3.19
CA ARG A 23 -4.37 -2.02 4.01
C ARG A 23 -4.92 -1.92 5.44
N GLU A 24 -4.87 -0.75 6.05
CA GLU A 24 -5.38 -0.51 7.40
C GLU A 24 -6.90 -0.76 7.49
N ILE A 25 -7.66 -0.29 6.49
CA ILE A 25 -9.12 -0.55 6.41
C ILE A 25 -9.39 -2.05 6.30
N LEU A 26 -8.65 -2.77 5.45
CA LEU A 26 -8.81 -4.22 5.28
C LEU A 26 -8.41 -4.98 6.55
N SER A 27 -7.36 -4.55 7.26
CA SER A 27 -6.99 -5.13 8.56
C SER A 27 -8.07 -4.90 9.60
N THR A 28 -8.65 -3.69 9.65
CA THR A 28 -9.77 -3.40 10.56
C THR A 28 -11.00 -4.27 10.25
N TRP A 29 -11.28 -4.50 8.95
CA TRP A 29 -12.35 -5.41 8.54
C TRP A 29 -12.06 -6.84 8.99
N LEU A 30 -10.84 -7.34 8.76
CA LEU A 30 -10.40 -8.66 9.18
C LEU A 30 -10.44 -8.86 10.70
N ASP A 31 -10.07 -7.85 11.48
CA ASP A 31 -10.14 -7.90 12.94
C ASP A 31 -11.58 -7.88 13.45
N GLY A 32 -12.48 -7.21 12.71
CA GLY A 32 -13.91 -7.11 13.02
C GLY A 32 -14.73 -8.37 12.70
N THR A 33 -14.22 -9.27 11.85
CA THR A 33 -14.88 -10.54 11.51
C THR A 33 -14.70 -11.56 12.64
N THR A 34 -15.51 -11.45 13.69
CA THR A 34 -15.54 -12.37 14.83
C THR A 34 -16.95 -12.91 15.06
N ASN A 35 -17.19 -14.16 14.62
CA ASN A 35 -18.24 -15.11 15.08
C ASN A 35 -19.42 -15.51 14.16
N ALA A 36 -19.27 -15.60 12.84
CA ALA A 36 -20.19 -16.36 11.98
C ALA A 36 -19.50 -17.02 10.77
N GLU A 37 -20.12 -18.04 10.16
CA GLU A 37 -19.62 -18.64 8.90
C GLU A 37 -19.57 -17.61 7.74
N HIS A 38 -20.44 -16.59 7.77
CA HIS A 38 -20.36 -15.44 6.85
C HIS A 38 -19.09 -14.59 7.09
N ASP A 39 -18.63 -14.53 8.34
CA ASP A 39 -17.41 -13.81 8.71
C ASP A 39 -16.16 -14.53 8.21
N GLU A 40 -16.20 -15.86 8.02
CA GLU A 40 -15.07 -16.62 7.47
C GLU A 40 -14.80 -16.25 6.01
N ARG A 41 -15.85 -16.12 5.19
CA ARG A 41 -15.71 -15.70 3.79
C ARG A 41 -15.15 -14.28 3.70
N ASP A 42 -15.69 -13.37 4.51
CA ASP A 42 -15.28 -11.97 4.52
C ASP A 42 -13.85 -11.81 5.05
N ALA A 43 -13.48 -12.54 6.10
CA ALA A 43 -12.11 -12.62 6.61
C ALA A 43 -11.15 -13.15 5.54
N ASN A 44 -11.50 -14.24 4.87
CA ASN A 44 -10.69 -14.83 3.81
C ASN A 44 -10.48 -13.84 2.65
N LEU A 45 -11.53 -13.09 2.28
CA LEU A 45 -11.42 -12.08 1.23
C LEU A 45 -10.55 -10.90 1.66
N ALA A 46 -10.75 -10.37 2.88
CA ALA A 46 -9.92 -9.30 3.42
C ALA A 46 -8.44 -9.70 3.50
N GLY A 47 -8.15 -10.91 3.99
CA GLY A 47 -6.80 -11.47 4.03
C GLY A 47 -6.17 -11.65 2.64
N ALA A 48 -6.94 -12.13 1.66
CA ALA A 48 -6.47 -12.26 0.27
C ALA A 48 -6.16 -10.90 -0.35
N LEU A 49 -7.01 -9.88 -0.12
CA LEU A 49 -6.78 -8.52 -0.59
C LEU A 49 -5.52 -7.91 0.06
N ILE A 50 -5.32 -8.10 1.37
CA ILE A 50 -4.08 -7.67 2.05
C ILE A 50 -2.85 -8.34 1.42
N THR A 51 -2.91 -9.64 1.19
CA THR A 51 -1.81 -10.42 0.58
C THR A 51 -1.42 -9.89 -0.80
N LEU A 52 -2.41 -9.45 -1.59
CA LEU A 52 -2.17 -8.83 -2.90
C LEU A 52 -1.70 -7.38 -2.81
N LEU A 53 -2.09 -6.65 -1.77
CA LEU A 53 -1.79 -5.23 -1.58
C LEU A 53 -0.39 -5.00 -0.98
N ASP A 54 0.06 -5.87 -0.08
CA ASP A 54 1.38 -5.81 0.55
C ASP A 54 2.55 -5.67 -0.46
N PRO A 55 2.65 -6.48 -1.54
CA PRO A 55 3.70 -6.29 -2.53
C PRO A 55 3.58 -4.98 -3.30
N VAL A 56 2.36 -4.48 -3.57
CA VAL A 56 2.17 -3.18 -4.25
C VAL A 56 2.71 -2.05 -3.39
N ILE A 57 2.38 -2.05 -2.09
CA ILE A 57 2.93 -1.09 -1.12
C ILE A 57 4.45 -1.17 -1.07
N LYS A 58 5.01 -2.39 -1.04
CA LYS A 58 6.46 -2.60 -0.99
C LYS A 58 7.16 -2.02 -2.22
N GLU A 59 6.68 -2.29 -3.43
CA GLU A 59 7.29 -1.78 -4.66
C GLU A 59 7.20 -0.25 -4.76
N LEU A 60 6.09 0.35 -4.30
CA LEU A 60 5.95 1.82 -4.23
C LEU A 60 6.93 2.43 -3.21
N ASP A 61 7.08 1.83 -2.04
CA ASP A 61 8.03 2.25 -1.00
C ASP A 61 9.47 2.15 -1.50
N GLU A 62 9.82 1.08 -2.22
CA GLU A 62 11.14 0.91 -2.83
C GLU A 62 11.41 1.93 -3.95
N ALA A 63 10.42 2.21 -4.80
CA ALA A 63 10.54 3.24 -5.84
C ALA A 63 10.84 4.63 -5.26
N ILE A 64 10.19 4.98 -4.13
CA ILE A 64 10.43 6.24 -3.42
C ILE A 64 11.80 6.23 -2.73
N LYS A 65 12.24 5.11 -2.14
CA LYS A 65 13.59 5.00 -1.55
C LYS A 65 14.70 5.16 -2.59
N ILE A 66 14.56 4.58 -3.78
CA ILE A 66 15.51 4.75 -4.89
C ILE A 66 15.61 6.24 -5.27
N HIS A 67 14.49 6.96 -5.25
CA HIS A 67 14.49 8.42 -5.43
C HIS A 67 15.29 9.12 -4.33
N ASP A 68 15.02 8.84 -3.05
CA ASP A 68 15.66 9.55 -1.95
C ASP A 68 17.17 9.30 -1.88
N GLN A 69 17.61 8.07 -2.19
CA GLN A 69 19.04 7.72 -2.26
C GLN A 69 19.76 8.41 -3.42
N SER A 70 19.08 8.57 -4.58
CA SER A 70 19.65 9.27 -5.74
C SER A 70 19.78 10.79 -5.53
N TYR A 71 19.07 11.38 -4.57
CA TYR A 71 19.27 12.78 -4.13
C TYR A 71 20.39 12.97 -3.11
N THR A 72 20.73 11.95 -2.30
CA THR A 72 21.78 12.05 -1.28
C THR A 72 23.21 11.81 -1.81
N GLY A 73 23.34 11.50 -3.10
CA GLY A 73 24.60 11.19 -3.78
C GLY A 73 25.24 12.35 -4.56
N GLU A 74 24.68 13.57 -4.48
CA GLU A 74 25.26 14.81 -5.04
C GLU A 74 25.97 15.66 -3.98
#